data_AF-A0A831TNW1-F1
#
_entry.id   AF-A0A831TNW1-F1
#
_cell.length_a   1.000
_cell.length_b   1.000
_cell.length_c   1.000
_cell.angle_alpha   90.00
_cell.angle_beta   90.00
_cell.angle_gamma   90.00
#
_symmetry.space_group_name_H-M   'P 1'
#
loop_
_entity.id
_entity.type
_entity.pdbx_description
1 polymer ?
#
loop_
_entity_poly.entity_id
_entity_poly.type
_entity_poly.pdbx_seq_one_letter_code
_entity_poly.pdbx_strand_id
1 'polypeptide(L)'
;MTVTWDWSDIVITSAVVLTIIWAAIKYYVKSYVNNYFIKQLENHKHDLQKIMESMRFDFQRKTQDFILFTNRKHEKYALIYDLYLRAEGKVRGILKIEFNVKKISQLELHQLEAYLKRHKLPENKVENILIDWVQGDKGKISSEIINLVLEVELSRSRELFNNAKNEFLLNRIYLSSDVTSLIYELNKQLNNILFAIDFFSNNKFQNTDEIHEDIMKSMIELTRMMKQELGVGYYEDVK
;
A
#
# COMPACT_ATOMS: atom_id res chain seq x y z
N MET A 1 80.51 40.40 69.26
CA MET A 1 80.36 39.34 68.25
C MET A 1 79.81 39.97 66.98
N THR A 2 80.66 40.17 65.97
CA THR A 2 80.22 40.63 64.65
C THR A 2 79.80 39.42 63.84
N VAL A 3 78.51 39.31 63.54
CA VAL A 3 77.99 38.27 62.65
C VAL A 3 78.43 38.61 61.22
N THR A 4 79.38 37.85 60.66
CA THR A 4 79.76 37.93 59.26
C THR A 4 78.79 37.07 58.45
N TRP A 5 77.90 37.70 57.69
CA TRP A 5 77.00 37.00 56.79
C TRP A 5 77.78 36.57 55.54
N ASP A 6 77.79 35.27 55.25
CA ASP A 6 78.34 34.74 54.00
C ASP A 6 77.32 34.91 52.88
N TRP A 7 77.57 35.88 52.01
CA TRP A 7 76.68 36.21 50.89
C TRP A 7 76.57 35.06 49.89
N SER A 8 77.55 34.15 49.82
CA SER A 8 77.51 33.01 48.91
C SER A 8 76.43 32.00 49.31
N ASP A 9 76.29 31.72 50.60
CA ASP A 9 75.26 30.82 51.14
C ASP A 9 73.85 31.38 50.93
N ILE A 10 73.65 32.70 51.09
CA ILE A 10 72.36 33.35 50.86
C ILE A 10 71.95 33.25 49.38
N VAL A 11 72.90 33.44 48.45
CA VAL A 11 72.63 33.34 47.01
C VAL A 11 72.31 31.90 46.61
N ILE A 12 73.08 30.91 47.11
CA ILE A 12 72.84 29.49 46.80
C ILE A 12 71.50 29.02 47.38
N THR A 13 71.21 29.35 48.64
CA THR A 13 69.95 28.94 49.29
C THR A 13 68.74 29.59 48.63
N SER A 14 68.80 30.87 48.25
CA SER A 14 67.72 31.54 47.52
C SER A 14 67.47 30.93 46.14
N ALA A 15 68.52 30.55 45.40
CA ALA A 15 68.38 29.87 44.11
C ALA A 15 67.73 28.47 44.25
N VAL A 16 68.12 27.69 45.27
CA VAL A 16 67.50 26.38 45.54
C VAL A 16 66.03 26.54 45.93
N VAL A 17 65.68 27.51 46.78
CA VAL A 17 64.28 27.78 47.14
C VAL A 17 63.46 28.20 45.91
N LEU A 18 63.99 29.09 45.08
CA LEU A 18 63.32 29.53 43.85
C LEU A 18 63.09 28.39 42.86
N THR A 19 64.07 27.49 42.70
CA THR A 19 63.91 26.31 41.83
C THR A 19 62.87 25.33 42.36
N ILE A 20 62.80 25.10 43.67
CA ILE A 20 61.77 24.26 44.30
C ILE A 20 60.39 24.89 44.12
N ILE A 21 60.26 26.20 44.39
CA ILE A 21 59.00 26.94 44.18
C ILE A 21 58.57 26.85 42.72
N TRP A 22 59.50 27.08 41.79
CA TRP A 22 59.22 26.98 40.36
C TRP A 22 58.78 25.56 39.95
N ALA A 23 59.43 24.52 40.46
CA ALA A 23 59.05 23.14 40.22
C ALA A 23 57.64 22.82 40.77
N ALA A 24 57.32 23.31 41.96
CA ALA A 24 55.99 23.16 42.58
C ALA A 24 54.91 23.88 41.77
N ILE A 25 55.15 25.12 41.37
CA ILE A 25 54.23 25.89 40.50
C ILE A 25 54.05 25.17 39.17
N LYS A 26 55.14 24.75 38.52
CA LYS A 26 55.08 24.03 37.24
C LYS A 26 54.30 22.73 37.37
N TYR A 27 54.49 21.97 38.45
CA TYR A 27 53.74 20.76 38.71
C TYR A 27 52.25 21.04 38.93
N TYR A 28 51.92 22.05 39.74
CA TYR A 28 50.54 22.44 40.01
C TYR A 28 49.81 22.92 38.76
N VAL A 29 50.42 23.82 37.99
CA VAL A 29 49.88 24.31 36.72
C VAL A 29 49.71 23.15 35.73
N LYS A 30 50.71 22.28 35.59
CA LYS A 30 50.62 21.10 34.72
C LYS A 30 49.49 20.18 35.15
N SER A 31 49.34 19.91 36.44
CA SER A 31 48.27 19.07 36.98
C SER A 31 46.90 19.69 36.75
N TYR A 32 46.74 20.98 37.02
CA TYR A 32 45.49 21.72 36.80
C TYR A 32 45.08 21.71 35.31
N VAL A 33 46.01 22.07 34.43
CA VAL A 33 45.78 22.08 32.97
C VAL A 33 45.44 20.68 32.48
N ASN A 34 46.17 19.65 32.92
CA ASN A 34 45.91 18.27 32.54
C ASN A 34 44.51 17.81 32.99
N ASN A 35 44.12 18.10 34.24
CA ASN A 35 42.80 17.75 34.76
C ASN A 35 41.68 18.49 34.01
N TYR A 36 41.88 19.76 33.66
CA TYR A 36 40.94 20.53 32.85
C TYR A 36 40.75 19.90 31.46
N PHE A 37 41.85 19.56 30.77
CA PHE A 37 41.79 18.91 29.46
C PHE A 37 41.17 17.51 29.51
N ILE A 38 41.50 16.70 30.52
CA ILE A 38 40.88 15.38 30.71
C ILE A 38 39.37 15.53 30.89
N LYS A 39 38.93 16.46 31.73
CA LYS A 39 37.50 16.70 31.96
C LYS A 39 36.80 17.18 30.68
N GLN A 40 37.41 18.07 29.92
CA GLN A 40 36.85 18.52 28.65
C GLN A 40 36.78 17.38 27.62
N LEU A 41 37.81 16.54 27.52
CA LEU A 41 37.80 15.36 26.66
C LEU A 41 36.73 14.35 27.08
N GLU A 42 36.57 14.11 28.38
CA GLU A 42 35.53 13.23 28.91
C GLU A 42 34.12 13.76 28.63
N ASN A 43 33.90 15.07 28.82
CA ASN A 43 32.65 15.72 28.46
C ASN A 43 32.37 15.62 26.95
N HIS A 44 33.35 15.92 26.09
CA HIS A 44 33.21 15.78 24.64
C HIS A 44 32.92 14.33 24.23
N LYS A 45 33.60 13.35 24.85
CA LYS A 45 33.34 11.93 24.59
C LYS A 45 31.91 11.55 24.99
N HIS A 46 31.45 12.04 26.15
CA HIS A 46 30.08 11.82 26.63
C HIS A 46 29.04 12.44 25.71
N ASP A 47 29.27 13.67 25.25
CA ASP A 47 28.37 14.35 24.31
C ASP A 47 28.35 13.64 22.95
N LEU A 48 29.51 13.21 22.43
CA LEU A 48 29.58 12.39 21.22
C LEU A 48 28.83 11.06 21.39
N GLN A 49 28.96 10.41 22.54
CA GLN A 49 28.25 9.18 22.83
C GLN A 49 26.73 9.39 22.85
N LYS A 50 26.24 10.46 23.49
CA LYS A 50 24.82 10.84 23.48
C LYS A 50 24.30 11.09 22.07
N ILE A 51 25.06 11.83 21.26
CA ILE A 51 24.69 12.12 19.86
C ILE A 51 24.61 10.81 19.07
N MET A 52 25.61 9.93 19.22
CA MET A 52 25.63 8.62 18.56
C MET A 52 24.46 7.73 18.99
N GLU A 53 24.12 7.69 20.27
CA GLU A 53 22.97 6.95 20.80
C GLU A 53 21.64 7.49 20.26
N SER A 54 21.48 8.82 20.22
CA SER A 54 20.31 9.47 19.62
C SER A 54 20.17 9.14 18.13
N MET A 55 21.26 9.24 17.37
CA MET A 55 21.28 8.89 15.95
C MET A 55 20.94 7.41 15.72
N ARG A 56 21.46 6.52 16.56
CA ARG A 56 21.16 5.09 16.51
C ARG A 56 19.67 4.83 16.77
N PHE A 57 19.09 5.47 17.78
CA PHE A 57 17.68 5.34 18.11
C PHE A 57 16.79 5.85 16.97
N ASP A 58 17.09 7.03 16.42
CA ASP A 58 16.34 7.59 15.30
C ASP A 58 16.43 6.73 14.05
N PHE A 59 17.61 6.16 13.76
CA PHE A 59 17.78 5.22 12.67
C PHE A 59 16.94 3.96 12.87
N GLN A 60 16.98 3.36 14.07
CA GLN A 60 16.15 2.20 14.41
C GLN A 60 14.66 2.48 14.25
N ARG A 61 14.17 3.63 14.73
CA ARG A 61 12.77 4.04 14.54
C ARG A 61 12.42 4.14 13.07
N LYS A 62 13.23 4.85 12.27
CA LYS A 62 13.00 4.99 10.82
C LYS A 62 12.98 3.64 10.10
N THR A 63 13.88 2.72 10.47
CA THR A 63 13.89 1.36 9.94
C THR A 63 12.62 0.60 10.29
N GLN A 64 12.15 0.69 11.54
CA GLN A 64 10.89 0.06 11.96
C GLN A 64 9.68 0.64 11.22
N ASP A 65 9.59 1.97 11.11
CA ASP A 65 8.52 2.64 10.37
C ASP A 65 8.53 2.24 8.89
N PHE A 66 9.71 2.15 8.28
CA PHE A 66 9.88 1.72 6.90
C PHE A 66 9.44 0.26 6.70
N ILE A 67 9.80 -0.65 7.61
CA ILE A 67 9.37 -2.05 7.56
C ILE A 67 7.85 -2.14 7.69
N LEU A 68 7.27 -1.39 8.64
CA LEU A 68 5.81 -1.36 8.83
C LEU A 68 5.09 -0.85 7.58
N PHE A 69 5.57 0.25 7.00
CA PHE A 69 5.03 0.81 5.78
C PHE A 69 5.12 -0.19 4.61
N THR A 70 6.29 -0.81 4.42
CA THR A 70 6.51 -1.79 3.35
C THR A 70 5.57 -2.98 3.50
N ASN A 71 5.45 -3.55 4.70
CA ASN A 71 4.53 -4.66 4.96
C ASN A 71 3.07 -4.28 4.65
N ARG A 72 2.63 -3.09 5.06
CA ARG A 72 1.30 -2.59 4.72
C ARG A 72 1.14 -2.38 3.22
N LYS A 73 2.15 -1.87 2.53
CA LYS A 73 2.16 -1.73 1.07
C LYS A 73 1.91 -3.08 0.40
N HIS A 74 2.65 -4.13 0.76
CA HIS A 74 2.45 -5.47 0.19
C HIS A 74 1.03 -6.00 0.43
N GLU A 75 0.53 -5.88 1.66
CA GLU A 75 -0.82 -6.31 2.04
C GLU A 75 -1.88 -5.59 1.19
N LYS A 76 -1.78 -4.26 1.08
CA LYS A 76 -2.78 -3.44 0.37
C LYS A 76 -2.71 -3.61 -1.14
N TYR A 77 -1.52 -3.80 -1.72
CA TYR A 77 -1.38 -4.09 -3.15
C TYR A 77 -2.09 -5.40 -3.51
N ALA A 78 -1.85 -6.46 -2.74
CA ALA A 78 -2.47 -7.76 -2.98
C ALA A 78 -4.00 -7.70 -2.83
N LEU A 79 -4.49 -7.03 -1.78
CA LEU A 79 -5.92 -6.85 -1.54
C LEU A 79 -6.61 -6.08 -2.67
N ILE A 80 -6.06 -4.93 -3.06
CA ILE A 80 -6.63 -4.10 -4.13
C ILE A 80 -6.62 -4.87 -5.44
N TYR A 81 -5.52 -5.53 -5.78
CA TYR A 81 -5.42 -6.33 -6.99
C TYR A 81 -6.50 -7.43 -7.05
N ASP A 82 -6.69 -8.19 -5.97
CA ASP A 82 -7.73 -9.24 -5.89
C ASP A 82 -9.13 -8.67 -6.10
N LEU A 83 -9.44 -7.52 -5.48
CA LEU A 83 -10.75 -6.87 -5.62
C LEU A 83 -11.01 -6.41 -7.05
N TYR A 84 -10.03 -5.77 -7.70
CA TYR A 84 -10.17 -5.37 -9.11
C TYR A 84 -10.23 -6.57 -10.05
N LEU A 85 -9.49 -7.63 -9.79
CA LEU A 85 -9.56 -8.87 -10.56
C LEU A 85 -10.96 -9.49 -10.49
N ARG A 86 -11.59 -9.50 -9.30
CA ARG A 86 -12.97 -10.00 -9.13
C ARG A 86 -13.98 -9.08 -9.80
N ALA A 87 -13.84 -7.77 -9.65
CA ALA A 87 -14.73 -6.79 -10.27
C ALA A 87 -14.66 -6.88 -11.81
N GLU A 88 -13.45 -6.91 -12.37
CA GLU A 88 -13.20 -7.10 -13.81
C GLU A 88 -13.83 -8.40 -14.30
N GLY A 89 -13.54 -9.52 -13.64
CA GLY A 89 -14.05 -10.83 -14.05
C GLY A 89 -15.58 -10.88 -14.05
N LYS A 90 -16.22 -10.21 -13.08
CA LYS A 90 -17.68 -10.15 -12.99
C LYS A 90 -18.30 -9.25 -14.05
N VAL A 91 -17.76 -8.05 -14.25
CA VAL A 91 -18.20 -7.13 -15.32
C VAL A 91 -18.08 -7.80 -16.69
N ARG A 92 -16.97 -8.49 -16.93
CA ARG A 92 -16.77 -9.26 -18.17
C ARG A 92 -17.70 -10.45 -18.30
N GLY A 93 -18.06 -11.07 -17.17
CA GLY A 93 -19.02 -12.16 -17.13
C GLY A 93 -20.38 -11.74 -17.71
N ILE A 94 -20.83 -10.51 -17.44
CA ILE A 94 -22.10 -9.99 -17.98
C ILE A 94 -22.06 -9.94 -19.52
N LEU A 95 -20.97 -9.44 -20.09
CA LEU A 95 -20.81 -9.33 -21.55
C LEU A 95 -20.84 -10.68 -22.27
N LYS A 96 -20.53 -11.77 -21.55
CA LYS A 96 -20.59 -13.15 -22.05
C LYS A 96 -21.92 -13.84 -21.80
N ILE A 97 -22.88 -13.21 -21.12
CA ILE A 97 -24.21 -13.80 -20.94
C ILE A 97 -24.84 -13.91 -22.32
N GLU A 98 -25.01 -15.15 -22.80
CA GLU A 98 -25.72 -15.41 -24.04
C GLU A 98 -27.20 -15.06 -23.85
N PHE A 99 -27.59 -13.86 -24.27
CA PHE A 99 -29.00 -13.43 -24.30
C PHE A 99 -29.75 -14.10 -25.46
N ASN A 100 -29.81 -15.43 -25.45
CA ASN A 100 -30.50 -16.20 -26.46
C ASN A 100 -31.88 -16.64 -25.95
N VAL A 101 -32.88 -15.82 -26.23
CA VAL A 101 -34.30 -16.08 -25.93
C VAL A 101 -34.72 -17.47 -26.44
N LYS A 102 -34.28 -17.87 -27.64
CA LYS A 102 -34.63 -19.18 -28.21
C LYS A 102 -34.09 -20.33 -27.36
N LYS A 103 -32.84 -20.22 -26.89
CA LYS A 103 -32.19 -21.24 -26.05
C LYS A 103 -32.94 -21.40 -24.73
N ILE A 104 -33.34 -20.30 -24.08
CA ILE A 104 -34.11 -20.34 -22.83
C ILE A 104 -35.51 -20.91 -23.08
N SER A 105 -36.20 -20.49 -24.16
CA SER A 105 -37.55 -20.97 -24.51
C SER A 105 -37.64 -22.48 -24.76
N GLN A 106 -36.50 -23.12 -25.05
CA GLN A 106 -36.37 -24.56 -25.29
C GLN A 106 -36.06 -25.38 -24.03
N LEU A 107 -35.79 -24.72 -22.90
CA LEU A 107 -35.51 -25.42 -21.64
C LEU A 107 -36.75 -26.14 -21.11
N GLU A 108 -36.53 -27.32 -20.56
CA GLU A 108 -37.53 -28.00 -19.75
C GLU A 108 -37.66 -27.34 -18.37
N LEU A 109 -38.81 -27.53 -17.70
CA LEU A 109 -39.11 -26.87 -16.42
C LEU A 109 -38.01 -27.09 -15.36
N HIS A 110 -37.51 -28.33 -15.23
CA HIS A 110 -36.47 -28.66 -14.28
C HIS A 110 -35.11 -28.01 -14.63
N GLN A 111 -34.81 -27.83 -15.92
CA GLN A 111 -33.60 -27.17 -16.39
C GLN A 111 -33.69 -25.66 -16.15
N LEU A 112 -34.88 -25.09 -16.37
CA LEU A 112 -35.16 -23.70 -16.08
C LEU A 112 -35.01 -23.41 -14.59
N GLU A 113 -35.60 -24.24 -13.72
CA GLU A 113 -35.45 -24.09 -12.26
C GLU A 113 -33.97 -24.13 -11.84
N ALA A 114 -33.19 -25.09 -12.36
CA ALA A 114 -31.76 -25.19 -12.11
C ALA A 114 -31.00 -23.94 -12.62
N TYR A 115 -31.37 -23.41 -13.79
CA TYR A 115 -30.82 -22.18 -14.35
C TYR A 115 -31.09 -20.97 -13.45
N LEU A 116 -32.34 -20.78 -13.02
CA LEU A 116 -32.75 -19.67 -12.14
C LEU A 116 -32.05 -19.74 -10.77
N LYS A 117 -31.95 -20.94 -10.18
CA LYS A 117 -31.24 -21.17 -8.91
C LYS A 117 -29.73 -20.91 -9.03
N ARG A 118 -29.11 -21.29 -10.16
CA ARG A 118 -27.68 -21.01 -10.42
C ARG A 118 -27.39 -19.51 -10.43
N HIS A 119 -28.31 -18.70 -10.95
CA HIS A 119 -28.21 -17.24 -10.92
C HIS A 119 -28.62 -16.63 -9.56
N LYS A 120 -29.00 -17.46 -8.58
CA LYS A 120 -29.37 -17.06 -7.21
C LYS A 120 -30.44 -15.96 -7.22
N LEU A 121 -31.51 -16.20 -7.98
CA LEU A 121 -32.69 -15.34 -7.99
C LEU A 121 -33.50 -15.54 -6.69
N PRO A 122 -34.23 -14.51 -6.21
CA PRO A 122 -35.11 -14.65 -5.05
C PRO A 122 -36.15 -15.76 -5.26
N GLU A 123 -36.37 -16.61 -4.24
CA GLU A 123 -37.24 -17.80 -4.35
C GLU A 123 -38.65 -17.47 -4.83
N ASN A 124 -39.25 -16.39 -4.30
CA ASN A 124 -40.56 -15.90 -4.73
C ASN A 124 -40.62 -15.52 -6.22
N LYS A 125 -39.53 -14.99 -6.79
CA LYS A 125 -39.45 -14.69 -8.23
C LYS A 125 -39.31 -15.96 -9.05
N VAL A 126 -38.55 -16.94 -8.55
CA VAL A 126 -38.40 -18.24 -9.21
C VAL A 126 -39.75 -18.95 -9.29
N GLU A 127 -40.50 -19.04 -8.19
CA GLU A 127 -41.82 -19.67 -8.16
C GLU A 127 -42.79 -19.04 -9.14
N ASN A 128 -42.89 -17.70 -9.16
CA ASN A 128 -43.74 -16.98 -10.10
C ASN A 128 -43.37 -17.27 -11.56
N ILE A 129 -42.07 -17.22 -11.89
CA ILE A 129 -41.58 -17.53 -13.25
C ILE A 129 -41.93 -18.97 -13.65
N LEU A 130 -41.83 -19.94 -12.74
CA LEU A 130 -42.16 -21.33 -13.03
C LEU A 130 -43.66 -21.54 -13.26
N ILE A 131 -44.52 -20.83 -12.52
CA ILE A 131 -45.98 -20.84 -12.73
C ILE A 131 -46.30 -20.24 -14.10
N ASP A 132 -45.75 -19.05 -14.38
CA ASP A 132 -45.96 -18.36 -15.66
C ASP A 132 -45.43 -19.21 -16.82
N TRP A 133 -44.31 -19.92 -16.64
CA TRP A 133 -43.72 -20.79 -17.66
C TRP A 133 -44.65 -21.91 -18.13
N VAL A 134 -45.46 -22.45 -17.21
CA VAL A 134 -46.42 -23.52 -17.51
C VAL A 134 -47.68 -22.96 -18.18
N GLN A 135 -48.07 -21.74 -17.83
CA GLN A 135 -49.36 -21.15 -18.22
C GLN A 135 -49.30 -20.16 -19.39
N GLY A 136 -48.11 -19.61 -19.69
CA GLY A 136 -47.94 -18.44 -20.53
C GLY A 136 -47.12 -18.64 -21.81
N ASP A 137 -46.86 -17.52 -22.48
CA ASP A 137 -46.02 -17.44 -23.68
C ASP A 137 -44.54 -17.53 -23.28
N LYS A 138 -43.92 -18.69 -23.54
CA LYS A 138 -42.50 -18.97 -23.26
C LYS A 138 -41.55 -17.92 -23.84
N GLY A 139 -41.89 -17.29 -24.97
CA GLY A 139 -41.06 -16.26 -25.59
C GLY A 139 -40.97 -15.01 -24.72
N LYS A 140 -42.11 -14.51 -24.25
CA LYS A 140 -42.18 -13.35 -23.35
C LYS A 140 -41.50 -13.61 -22.01
N ILE A 141 -41.76 -14.79 -21.43
CA ILE A 141 -41.19 -15.17 -20.13
C ILE A 141 -39.68 -15.36 -20.24
N SER A 142 -39.18 -15.93 -21.35
CA SER A 142 -37.74 -16.04 -21.60
C SER A 142 -37.05 -14.67 -21.64
N SER A 143 -37.69 -13.65 -22.24
CA SER A 143 -37.17 -12.27 -22.23
C SER A 143 -37.17 -11.67 -20.83
N GLU A 144 -38.22 -11.91 -20.04
CA GLU A 144 -38.29 -11.46 -18.65
C GLU A 144 -37.21 -12.11 -17.78
N ILE A 145 -36.99 -13.42 -17.92
CA ILE A 145 -35.91 -14.15 -17.25
C ILE A 145 -34.55 -13.55 -17.57
N ILE A 146 -34.30 -13.25 -18.85
CA ILE A 146 -33.04 -12.62 -19.29
C ILE A 146 -32.84 -11.29 -18.58
N ASN A 147 -33.86 -10.43 -18.56
CA ASN A 147 -33.77 -9.11 -17.95
C ASN A 147 -33.53 -9.22 -16.44
N LEU A 148 -34.21 -10.14 -15.76
CA LEU A 148 -34.04 -10.37 -14.33
C LEU A 148 -32.65 -10.91 -14.00
N VAL A 149 -32.14 -11.85 -14.79
CA VAL A 149 -30.76 -12.37 -14.64
C VAL A 149 -29.74 -11.25 -14.87
N LEU A 150 -29.95 -10.42 -15.90
CA LEU A 150 -29.10 -9.28 -16.19
C LEU A 150 -29.08 -8.28 -15.02
N GLU A 151 -30.24 -7.92 -14.49
CA GLU A 151 -30.37 -7.00 -13.35
C GLU A 151 -29.60 -7.50 -12.13
N VAL A 152 -29.76 -8.79 -11.78
CA VAL A 152 -29.06 -9.40 -10.65
C VAL A 152 -27.55 -9.43 -10.86
N GLU A 153 -27.10 -9.78 -12.06
CA GLU A 153 -25.67 -9.83 -12.38
C GLU A 153 -25.04 -8.43 -12.44
N LEU A 154 -25.77 -7.43 -12.94
CA LEU A 154 -25.38 -6.02 -12.94
C LEU A 154 -25.27 -5.47 -11.52
N SER A 155 -26.25 -5.77 -10.65
CA SER A 155 -26.21 -5.38 -9.24
C SER A 155 -24.99 -5.94 -8.53
N ARG A 156 -24.70 -7.24 -8.71
CA ARG A 156 -23.51 -7.88 -8.13
C ARG A 156 -22.20 -7.30 -8.66
N SER A 157 -22.17 -6.94 -9.94
CA SER A 157 -20.98 -6.36 -10.55
C SER A 157 -20.71 -4.95 -10.00
N ARG A 158 -21.77 -4.15 -9.81
CA ARG A 158 -21.68 -2.85 -9.13
C ARG A 158 -21.20 -2.99 -7.70
N GLU A 159 -21.70 -3.96 -6.96
CA GLU A 159 -21.26 -4.22 -5.58
C GLU A 159 -19.75 -4.51 -5.53
N LEU A 160 -19.27 -5.46 -6.33
CA LEU A 160 -17.83 -5.80 -6.37
C LEU A 160 -16.98 -4.62 -6.84
N PHE A 161 -17.43 -3.89 -7.85
CA PHE A 161 -16.73 -2.70 -8.34
C PHE A 161 -16.66 -1.58 -7.29
N ASN A 162 -17.77 -1.31 -6.61
CA ASN A 162 -17.81 -0.31 -5.53
C ASN A 162 -16.92 -0.73 -4.35
N ASN A 163 -16.90 -2.02 -4.00
CA ASN A 163 -16.01 -2.54 -2.97
C ASN A 163 -14.53 -2.32 -3.36
N ALA A 164 -14.14 -2.65 -4.60
CA ALA A 164 -12.79 -2.42 -5.10
C ALA A 164 -12.41 -0.92 -5.09
N LYS A 165 -13.33 -0.06 -5.54
CA LYS A 165 -13.13 1.39 -5.56
C LYS A 165 -12.99 1.97 -4.15
N ASN A 166 -13.82 1.56 -3.21
CA ASN A 166 -13.77 2.03 -1.82
C ASN A 166 -12.45 1.62 -1.15
N GLU A 167 -12.03 0.37 -1.31
CA GLU A 167 -10.76 -0.11 -0.77
C GLU A 167 -9.55 0.60 -1.40
N PHE A 168 -9.60 0.89 -2.70
CA PHE A 168 -8.59 1.73 -3.35
C PHE A 168 -8.52 3.13 -2.72
N LEU A 169 -9.67 3.80 -2.51
CA LEU A 169 -9.69 5.15 -1.94
C LEU A 169 -9.15 5.19 -0.51
N LEU A 170 -9.51 4.20 0.31
CA LEU A 170 -9.05 4.10 1.71
C LEU A 170 -7.53 3.84 1.79
N ASN A 171 -6.99 3.06 0.86
CA ASN A 171 -5.60 2.60 0.92
C ASN A 171 -4.68 3.32 -0.08
N ARG A 172 -5.16 4.41 -0.72
CA ARG A 172 -4.41 5.15 -1.75
C ARG A 172 -3.03 5.62 -1.27
N ILE A 173 -2.88 5.93 0.01
CA ILE A 173 -1.61 6.39 0.60
C ILE A 173 -0.46 5.39 0.47
N TYR A 174 -0.76 4.10 0.27
CA TYR A 174 0.24 3.06 0.11
C TYR A 174 0.66 2.86 -1.35
N LEU A 175 -0.10 3.41 -2.30
CA LEU A 175 0.10 3.24 -3.73
C LEU A 175 1.01 4.33 -4.31
N SER A 176 1.79 3.99 -5.33
CA SER A 176 2.49 4.99 -6.14
C SER A 176 1.51 5.85 -6.94
N SER A 177 1.98 7.01 -7.42
CA SER A 177 1.23 7.88 -8.33
C SER A 177 0.81 7.14 -9.61
N ASP A 178 1.69 6.27 -10.10
CA ASP A 178 1.53 5.64 -11.40
C ASP A 178 0.48 4.51 -11.30
N VAL A 179 0.57 3.67 -10.25
CA VAL A 179 -0.45 2.67 -9.94
C VAL A 179 -1.80 3.34 -9.67
N THR A 180 -1.80 4.46 -8.96
CA THR A 180 -3.00 5.24 -8.67
C THR A 180 -3.66 5.74 -9.96
N SER A 181 -2.88 6.29 -10.89
CA SER A 181 -3.39 6.80 -12.17
C SER A 181 -3.96 5.68 -13.03
N LEU A 182 -3.28 4.52 -13.07
CA LEU A 182 -3.76 3.35 -13.79
C LEU A 182 -5.08 2.81 -13.22
N ILE A 183 -5.23 2.76 -11.90
CA ILE A 183 -6.48 2.35 -11.25
C ILE A 183 -7.61 3.36 -11.54
N TYR A 184 -7.32 4.66 -11.65
CA TYR A 184 -8.32 5.64 -12.05
C TYR A 184 -8.84 5.40 -13.47
N GLU A 185 -7.96 5.11 -14.43
CA GLU A 185 -8.37 4.76 -15.79
C GLU A 185 -9.17 3.44 -15.82
N LEU A 186 -8.73 2.42 -15.07
CA LEU A 186 -9.47 1.17 -14.94
C LEU A 186 -10.87 1.38 -14.35
N ASN A 187 -10.99 2.25 -13.33
CA ASN A 187 -12.29 2.63 -12.77
C ASN A 187 -13.20 3.27 -13.80
N LYS A 188 -12.67 4.17 -14.63
CA LYS A 188 -13.42 4.82 -15.70
C LYS A 188 -13.89 3.80 -16.75
N GLN A 189 -13.02 2.88 -17.17
CA GLN A 189 -13.36 1.83 -18.13
C GLN A 189 -14.46 0.90 -17.59
N LEU A 190 -14.30 0.37 -16.37
CA LEU A 190 -15.29 -0.52 -15.75
C LEU A 190 -16.64 0.20 -15.54
N ASN A 191 -16.61 1.44 -15.09
CA ASN A 191 -17.82 2.23 -14.91
C ASN A 191 -18.53 2.52 -16.24
N ASN A 192 -17.77 2.80 -17.31
CA ASN A 192 -18.34 3.01 -18.64
C ASN A 192 -19.04 1.74 -19.15
N ILE A 193 -18.46 0.56 -18.96
CA ILE A 193 -19.15 -0.71 -19.29
C ILE A 193 -20.44 -0.84 -18.50
N LEU A 194 -20.36 -0.70 -17.16
CA LEU A 194 -21.53 -0.88 -16.30
C LEU A 194 -22.66 0.09 -16.64
N PHE A 195 -22.32 1.35 -16.91
CA PHE A 195 -23.27 2.38 -17.34
C PHE A 195 -23.90 2.03 -18.68
N ALA A 196 -23.09 1.57 -19.61
CA ALA A 196 -23.57 1.32 -20.95
C ALA A 196 -24.40 0.02 -21.02
N ILE A 197 -24.10 -1.03 -20.24
CA ILE A 197 -24.96 -2.21 -20.11
C ILE A 197 -26.35 -1.79 -19.58
N ASP A 198 -26.37 -0.89 -18.59
CA ASP A 198 -27.60 -0.36 -18.01
C ASP A 198 -28.43 0.42 -19.04
N PHE A 199 -27.75 1.24 -19.87
CA PHE A 199 -28.41 2.08 -20.87
C PHE A 199 -28.86 1.30 -22.12
N PHE A 200 -28.06 0.32 -22.56
CA PHE A 200 -28.28 -0.44 -23.79
C PHE A 200 -28.90 -1.81 -23.55
N SER A 201 -29.59 -2.04 -22.42
CA SER A 201 -30.15 -3.36 -22.05
C SER A 201 -31.07 -3.99 -23.13
N ASN A 202 -31.48 -3.23 -24.16
CA ASN A 202 -32.29 -3.69 -25.30
C ASN A 202 -31.57 -3.70 -26.66
N ASN A 203 -30.35 -3.15 -26.80
CA ASN A 203 -29.62 -3.10 -28.07
C ASN A 203 -28.26 -3.78 -27.93
N LYS A 204 -27.92 -4.63 -28.91
CA LYS A 204 -26.61 -5.29 -28.98
C LYS A 204 -25.51 -4.23 -28.87
N PHE A 205 -24.72 -4.36 -27.81
CA PHE A 205 -23.60 -3.49 -27.54
C PHE A 205 -22.56 -3.65 -28.65
N GLN A 206 -22.41 -2.65 -29.51
CA GLN A 206 -21.32 -2.62 -30.51
C GLN A 206 -20.02 -2.24 -29.80
N ASN A 207 -18.90 -2.84 -30.19
CA ASN A 207 -17.55 -2.64 -29.65
C ASN A 207 -17.25 -3.22 -28.24
N THR A 208 -17.95 -4.26 -27.80
CA THR A 208 -17.60 -4.97 -26.54
C THR A 208 -16.19 -5.53 -26.52
N ASP A 209 -15.69 -5.99 -27.68
CA ASP A 209 -14.38 -6.65 -27.78
C ASP A 209 -13.22 -5.67 -27.58
N GLU A 210 -13.33 -4.46 -28.11
CA GLU A 210 -12.32 -3.40 -27.96
C GLU A 210 -12.20 -2.97 -26.49
N ILE A 211 -13.33 -2.71 -25.82
CA ILE A 211 -13.35 -2.32 -24.40
C ILE A 211 -12.82 -3.46 -23.51
N HIS A 212 -13.13 -4.71 -23.86
CA HIS A 212 -12.56 -5.87 -23.19
C HIS A 212 -11.03 -5.92 -23.28
N GLU A 213 -10.49 -5.66 -24.46
CA GLU A 213 -9.06 -5.67 -24.69
C GLU A 213 -8.36 -4.56 -23.88
N ASP A 214 -8.97 -3.38 -23.83
CA ASP A 214 -8.43 -2.23 -23.09
C ASP A 214 -8.41 -2.45 -21.57
N ILE A 215 -9.46 -3.06 -21.01
CA ILE A 215 -9.48 -3.44 -19.59
C ILE A 215 -8.43 -4.51 -19.32
N MET A 216 -8.30 -5.50 -20.20
CA MET A 216 -7.31 -6.56 -20.04
C MET A 216 -5.89 -6.01 -20.09
N LYS A 217 -5.60 -5.09 -21.02
CA LYS A 217 -4.32 -4.37 -21.08
C LYS A 217 -4.06 -3.61 -19.78
N SER A 218 -5.06 -2.90 -19.26
CA SER A 218 -4.94 -2.15 -18.00
C SER A 218 -4.68 -3.07 -16.80
N MET A 219 -5.33 -4.24 -16.74
CA MET A 219 -5.10 -5.24 -15.69
C MET A 219 -3.71 -5.91 -15.79
N ILE A 220 -3.24 -6.21 -17.00
CA ILE A 220 -1.89 -6.74 -17.23
C ILE A 220 -0.85 -5.71 -16.79
N GLU A 221 -1.05 -4.45 -17.18
CA GLU A 221 -0.15 -3.36 -16.79
C GLU A 221 -0.16 -3.14 -15.28
N LEU A 222 -1.34 -3.20 -14.64
CA LEU A 222 -1.47 -3.09 -13.19
C LEU A 222 -0.69 -4.21 -12.49
N THR A 223 -0.81 -5.44 -13.00
CA THR A 223 -0.05 -6.59 -12.52
C THR A 223 1.46 -6.36 -12.64
N ARG A 224 1.91 -5.87 -13.80
CA ARG A 224 3.32 -5.61 -14.08
C ARG A 224 3.88 -4.55 -13.13
N MET A 225 3.20 -3.42 -12.99
CA MET A 225 3.59 -2.31 -12.13
C MET A 225 3.63 -2.70 -10.66
N MET A 226 2.57 -3.36 -10.15
CA MET A 226 2.56 -3.85 -8.78
C MET A 226 3.67 -4.86 -8.53
N LYS A 227 3.92 -5.82 -9.44
CA LYS A 227 5.04 -6.76 -9.31
C LYS A 227 6.39 -6.07 -9.30
N GLN A 228 6.59 -5.07 -10.17
CA GLN A 228 7.84 -4.30 -10.23
C GLN A 228 8.08 -3.57 -8.91
N GLU A 229 7.08 -2.86 -8.40
CA GLU A 229 7.21 -2.10 -7.15
C GLU A 229 7.35 -2.96 -5.89
N LEU A 230 6.85 -4.19 -5.92
CA LEU A 230 7.01 -5.16 -4.82
C LEU A 230 8.30 -5.98 -4.96
N GLY A 231 8.86 -6.08 -6.18
CA GLY A 231 10.07 -6.84 -6.50
C GLY A 231 11.36 -6.05 -6.33
N VAL A 232 11.31 -4.72 -6.46
CA VAL A 232 12.46 -3.85 -6.15
C VAL A 232 12.66 -3.84 -4.63
N GLY A 233 13.57 -4.68 -4.15
CA GLY A 233 14.28 -4.34 -2.91
C GLY A 233 15.06 -3.06 -3.19
N TYR A 234 14.81 -1.99 -2.45
CA TYR A 234 15.41 -0.64 -2.60
C TYR A 234 16.93 -0.61 -2.33
N TYR A 235 17.70 -1.52 -2.91
CA TYR A 235 19.16 -1.61 -2.80
C TYR A 235 19.87 -1.17 -4.10
N GLU A 236 19.14 -0.90 -5.20
CA GLU A 236 19.78 -0.51 -6.47
C GLU A 236 20.22 0.97 -6.52
N ASP A 237 19.78 1.82 -5.58
CA ASP A 237 20.09 3.27 -5.56
C ASP A 237 21.25 3.67 -4.63
N VAL A 238 22.14 2.74 -4.27
CA VAL A 238 23.43 3.09 -3.65
C VAL A 238 24.55 2.85 -4.66
N LYS A 239 24.73 3.83 -5.56
CA LYS A 239 25.98 4.02 -6.32
C LYS A 239 26.63 5.33 -5.94
#